data_AF-A0A352FFP6-F1
#
_entry.id   AF-A0A352FFP6-F1
#
_cell.length_a   1.000
_cell.length_b   1.000
_cell.length_c   1.000
_cell.angle_alpha   90.00
_cell.angle_beta   90.00
_cell.angle_gamma   90.00
#
_symmetry.space_group_name_H-M   'P 1'
#
loop_
_entity.id
_entity.type
_entity.pdbx_description
1 polymer ?
#
loop_
_entity_poly.entity_id
_entity_poly.type
_entity_poly.pdbx_seq_one_letter_code
_entity_poly.pdbx_strand_id
1 'polypeptide(L)'
;MDPNKDYHFNLFQPINETGRKIRNLILTMLAIWAVCVFGFQILLKVVEKSTPEVTLTRFEAAYSNLTNGNRDQATLQNFLHSQILTAGKTGIRQADREVLSGGINLGIRMLIPDSLLAPVLAKLPEISVMKEKLLKAQDHQYLDLKKEISGIQMEFMTLTAPFTGFTPGGLEAEILVSALKPDSPPDLSAKELLTLPEVMKLYLTHNQSFLTDTKFLGFPFHYFYSAVFLLILFVGMCLLYNLRLDRRMKIENIAE
;
A
#
# COMPACT_ATOMS: atom_id res chain seq x y z
N MET A 1 42.75 48.56 -0.46
CA MET A 1 41.74 47.71 -1.12
C MET A 1 42.29 47.35 -2.50
N ASP A 2 42.71 46.11 -2.71
CA ASP A 2 42.99 45.62 -4.06
C ASP A 2 41.66 45.19 -4.69
N PRO A 3 41.17 45.84 -5.75
CA PRO A 3 39.85 45.60 -6.33
C PRO A 3 39.78 44.34 -7.20
N ASN A 4 40.79 43.45 -7.14
CA ASN A 4 41.01 42.41 -8.16
C ASN A 4 41.38 41.02 -7.61
N LYS A 5 40.92 40.67 -6.41
CA LYS A 5 40.90 39.25 -6.00
C LYS A 5 39.53 38.67 -6.36
N ASP A 6 39.37 38.33 -7.63
CA ASP A 6 38.24 37.53 -8.08
C ASP A 6 38.18 36.25 -7.22
N TYR A 7 37.14 36.14 -6.40
CA TYR A 7 36.91 34.99 -5.54
C TYR A 7 36.39 33.83 -6.41
N HIS A 8 37.26 33.27 -7.25
CA HIS A 8 36.95 32.10 -8.07
C HIS A 8 36.96 30.84 -7.18
N PHE A 9 35.82 30.54 -6.56
CA PHE A 9 35.60 29.28 -5.87
C PHE A 9 35.18 28.20 -6.87
N ASN A 10 35.94 27.12 -6.96
CA ASN A 10 35.58 25.93 -7.71
C ASN A 10 35.59 24.71 -6.77
N LEU A 11 34.45 24.03 -6.67
CA LEU A 11 34.28 22.86 -5.81
C LEU A 11 35.13 21.67 -6.26
N PHE A 12 35.31 21.48 -7.58
CA PHE A 12 36.02 20.32 -8.12
C PHE A 12 37.52 20.60 -8.32
N GLN A 13 37.91 21.85 -8.55
CA GLN A 13 39.29 22.27 -8.76
C GLN A 13 39.64 23.49 -7.90
N PRO A 14 39.83 23.32 -6.58
CA PRO A 14 40.19 24.42 -5.69
C PRO A 14 41.61 24.92 -5.97
N ILE A 15 41.75 26.21 -6.29
CA ILE A 15 43.01 26.85 -6.68
C ILE A 15 43.87 27.20 -5.46
N ASN A 16 43.23 27.57 -4.33
CA ASN A 16 43.90 28.01 -3.11
C ASN A 16 43.67 27.05 -1.91
N GLU A 17 44.50 27.18 -0.88
CA GLU A 17 44.41 26.34 0.33
C GLU A 17 43.08 26.50 1.06
N THR A 18 42.59 27.73 1.17
CA THR A 18 41.29 28.08 1.74
C THR A 18 40.15 27.37 1.01
N GLY A 19 40.16 27.39 -0.33
CA GLY A 19 39.18 26.70 -1.17
C GLY A 19 39.21 25.19 -1.00
N ARG A 20 40.40 24.58 -0.81
CA ARG A 20 40.53 23.14 -0.47
C ARG A 20 39.82 22.82 0.86
N LYS A 21 40.01 23.66 1.88
CA LYS A 21 39.37 23.48 3.19
C LYS A 21 37.84 23.64 3.10
N ILE A 22 37.36 24.65 2.36
CA ILE A 22 35.92 24.88 2.15
C ILE A 22 35.29 23.71 1.38
N ARG A 23 35.94 23.25 0.29
CA ARG A 23 35.50 22.05 -0.45
C ARG A 23 35.38 20.84 0.48
N ASN A 24 36.40 20.56 1.28
CA ASN A 24 36.39 19.41 2.19
C ASN A 24 35.27 19.53 3.23
N LEU A 25 34.98 20.73 3.72
CA LEU A 25 33.83 20.99 4.59
C LEU A 25 32.51 20.64 3.88
N ILE A 26 32.29 21.16 2.67
CA ILE A 26 31.08 20.89 1.87
C ILE A 26 30.93 19.38 1.62
N LEU A 27 31.99 18.72 1.15
CA LEU A 27 31.96 17.28 0.87
C LEU A 27 31.70 16.44 2.12
N THR A 28 32.26 16.82 3.27
CA THR A 28 31.99 16.13 4.55
C THR A 28 30.52 16.25 4.92
N MET A 29 29.92 17.42 4.75
CA MET A 29 28.51 17.66 5.09
C MET A 29 27.57 16.94 4.13
N LEU A 30 27.89 16.93 2.83
CA LEU A 30 27.16 16.13 1.84
C LEU A 30 27.27 14.63 2.13
N ALA A 31 28.45 14.15 2.56
CA ALA A 31 28.63 12.75 2.94
C ALA A 31 27.79 12.38 4.17
N ILE A 32 27.76 13.22 5.20
CA ILE A 32 26.91 13.02 6.39
C ILE A 32 25.44 12.97 5.98
N TRP A 33 24.99 13.94 5.17
CA TRP A 33 23.62 13.97 4.68
C TRP A 33 23.27 12.70 3.90
N ALA A 34 24.12 12.28 2.97
CA ALA A 34 23.93 11.07 2.18
C ALA A 34 23.86 9.82 3.09
N VAL A 35 24.73 9.71 4.09
CA VAL A 35 24.70 8.61 5.06
C VAL A 35 23.40 8.62 5.87
N CYS A 36 22.90 9.78 6.31
CA CYS A 36 21.64 9.84 7.03
C CYS A 36 20.44 9.47 6.13
N VAL A 37 20.41 9.94 4.89
CA VAL A 37 19.31 9.64 3.95
C VAL A 37 19.35 8.18 3.53
N PHE A 38 20.44 7.73 2.91
CA PHE A 38 20.54 6.38 2.35
C PHE A 38 20.82 5.32 3.41
N GLY A 39 21.61 5.65 4.44
CA GLY A 39 21.89 4.74 5.54
C GLY A 39 20.63 4.40 6.33
N PHE A 40 19.68 5.33 6.48
CA PHE A 40 18.39 5.01 7.09
C PHE A 40 17.55 4.06 6.23
N GLN A 41 17.52 4.25 4.91
CA GLN A 41 16.81 3.32 4.00
C GLN A 41 17.42 1.92 4.01
N ILE A 42 18.76 1.84 4.01
CA ILE A 42 19.49 0.58 4.15
C ILE A 42 19.18 -0.05 5.51
N LEU A 43 19.20 0.74 6.58
CA LEU A 43 18.90 0.27 7.93
C LEU A 43 17.50 -0.34 7.98
N LEU A 44 16.47 0.35 7.46
CA LEU A 44 15.10 -0.15 7.37
C LEU A 44 15.06 -1.53 6.70
N LYS A 45 15.75 -1.68 5.55
CA LYS A 45 15.80 -2.93 4.81
C LYS A 45 16.57 -4.04 5.53
N VAL A 46 17.57 -3.71 6.35
CA VAL A 46 18.33 -4.71 7.12
C VAL A 46 17.55 -5.18 8.35
N VAL A 47 16.77 -4.29 8.98
CA VAL A 47 16.01 -4.62 10.20
C VAL A 47 14.62 -5.18 9.93
N GLU A 48 14.14 -5.12 8.69
CA GLU A 48 12.81 -5.60 8.33
C GLU A 48 12.68 -7.12 8.52
N LYS A 49 11.50 -7.54 8.96
CA LYS A 49 11.11 -8.93 9.12
C LYS A 49 9.79 -9.14 8.40
N SER A 50 9.68 -10.27 7.73
CA SER A 50 8.46 -10.74 7.09
C SER A 50 7.44 -11.12 8.16
N THR A 51 6.47 -10.25 8.41
CA THR A 51 5.42 -10.44 9.42
C THR A 51 4.06 -10.66 8.76
N PRO A 52 3.36 -11.77 9.07
CA PRO A 52 2.03 -12.01 8.54
C PRO A 52 1.00 -11.07 9.18
N GLU A 53 0.06 -10.58 8.37
CA GLU A 53 -1.11 -9.87 8.89
C GLU A 53 -2.05 -10.80 9.66
N VAL A 54 -2.85 -10.25 10.57
CA VAL A 54 -3.93 -10.97 11.26
C VAL A 54 -4.93 -11.58 10.27
N THR A 55 -5.13 -10.95 9.12
CA THR A 55 -5.98 -11.48 8.04
C THR A 55 -5.43 -12.77 7.45
N LEU A 56 -4.10 -12.90 7.33
CA LEU A 56 -3.47 -14.12 6.81
C LEU A 56 -3.66 -15.28 7.77
N THR A 57 -3.45 -15.05 9.06
CA THR A 57 -3.60 -16.11 10.07
C THR A 57 -5.06 -16.58 10.19
N ARG A 58 -6.03 -15.66 10.06
CA ARG A 58 -7.46 -16.01 9.96
C ARG A 58 -7.77 -16.82 8.70
N PHE A 59 -7.21 -16.42 7.56
CA PHE A 59 -7.35 -17.16 6.30
C PHE A 59 -6.78 -18.57 6.42
N GLU A 60 -5.55 -18.73 6.92
CA GLU A 60 -4.88 -20.04 7.04
C GLU A 60 -5.66 -20.98 7.96
N ALA A 61 -6.16 -20.47 9.09
CA ALA A 61 -7.02 -21.23 9.99
C ALA A 61 -8.33 -21.66 9.31
N ALA A 62 -9.02 -20.73 8.63
CA ALA A 62 -10.27 -21.01 7.95
C ALA A 62 -10.07 -21.97 6.76
N TYR A 63 -9.03 -21.78 5.97
CA TYR A 63 -8.69 -22.62 4.83
C TYR A 63 -8.34 -24.05 5.28
N SER A 64 -7.57 -24.21 6.35
CA SER A 64 -7.30 -25.52 6.95
C SER A 64 -8.57 -26.22 7.46
N ASN A 65 -9.48 -25.49 8.10
CA ASN A 65 -10.76 -26.05 8.53
C ASN A 65 -11.60 -26.53 7.33
N LEU A 66 -11.63 -25.75 6.25
CA LEU A 66 -12.38 -26.10 5.03
C LEU A 66 -11.83 -27.33 4.33
N THR A 67 -10.51 -27.47 4.23
CA THR A 67 -9.88 -28.66 3.63
C THR A 67 -10.07 -29.90 4.47
N ASN A 68 -10.24 -29.75 5.79
CA ASN A 68 -10.62 -30.83 6.70
C ASN A 68 -12.14 -31.12 6.74
N GLY A 69 -12.93 -30.44 5.91
CA GLY A 69 -14.37 -30.64 5.80
C GLY A 69 -15.22 -29.91 6.84
N ASN A 70 -14.63 -29.10 7.71
CA ASN A 70 -15.39 -28.24 8.62
C ASN A 70 -15.89 -27.00 7.86
N ARG A 71 -17.22 -26.87 7.76
CA ARG A 71 -17.92 -25.81 7.02
C ARG A 71 -18.82 -24.99 7.93
N ASP A 72 -18.44 -24.79 9.18
CA ASP A 72 -19.17 -23.89 10.06
C ASP A 72 -19.22 -22.47 9.48
N GLN A 73 -20.30 -21.74 9.80
CA GLN A 73 -20.55 -20.42 9.23
C GLN A 73 -19.42 -19.42 9.54
N ALA A 74 -18.82 -19.47 10.73
CA ALA A 74 -17.74 -18.56 11.10
C ALA A 74 -16.47 -18.84 10.30
N THR A 75 -16.12 -20.11 10.08
CA THR A 75 -15.02 -20.53 9.20
C THR A 75 -15.23 -19.99 7.79
N LEU A 76 -16.43 -20.19 7.22
CA LEU A 76 -16.74 -19.72 5.87
C LEU A 76 -16.72 -18.18 5.75
N GLN A 77 -17.24 -17.46 6.75
CA GLN A 77 -17.19 -16.00 6.81
C GLN A 77 -15.74 -15.50 6.89
N ASN A 78 -14.90 -16.11 7.73
CA ASN A 78 -13.48 -15.76 7.85
C ASN A 78 -12.73 -16.02 6.54
N PHE A 79 -13.03 -17.13 5.85
CA PHE A 79 -12.47 -17.45 4.55
C PHE A 79 -12.84 -16.40 3.50
N LEU A 80 -14.13 -16.03 3.40
CA LEU A 80 -14.60 -15.01 2.47
C LEU A 80 -14.01 -13.63 2.81
N HIS A 81 -14.13 -13.20 4.07
CA HIS A 81 -13.70 -11.87 4.51
C HIS A 81 -12.21 -11.63 4.25
N SER A 82 -11.37 -12.63 4.51
CA SER A 82 -9.93 -12.50 4.28
C SER A 82 -9.60 -12.28 2.80
N GLN A 83 -10.30 -12.97 1.90
CA GLN A 83 -10.13 -12.81 0.46
C GLN A 83 -10.67 -11.47 -0.04
N ILE A 84 -11.78 -11.00 0.52
CA ILE A 84 -12.35 -9.67 0.20
C ILE A 84 -11.40 -8.55 0.61
N LEU A 85 -10.85 -8.60 1.83
CA LEU A 85 -9.85 -7.65 2.28
C LEU A 85 -8.61 -7.67 1.37
N THR A 86 -8.22 -8.85 0.91
CA THR A 86 -7.10 -9.01 -0.02
C THR A 86 -7.43 -8.42 -1.39
N ALA A 87 -8.61 -8.72 -1.95
CA ALA A 87 -9.07 -8.22 -3.24
C ALA A 87 -9.25 -6.69 -3.27
N GLY A 88 -9.52 -6.08 -2.12
CA GLY A 88 -9.57 -4.62 -1.94
C GLY A 88 -8.22 -3.92 -2.04
N LYS A 89 -7.09 -4.65 -1.98
CA LYS A 89 -5.76 -4.04 -2.07
C LYS A 89 -5.47 -3.54 -3.49
N THR A 90 -4.76 -2.42 -3.56
CA THR A 90 -4.28 -1.89 -4.84
C THR A 90 -3.06 -2.67 -5.32
N GLY A 91 -2.84 -2.73 -6.64
CA GLY A 91 -1.63 -3.35 -7.21
C GLY A 91 -1.62 -4.88 -7.31
N ILE A 92 -2.75 -5.57 -7.05
CA ILE A 92 -2.88 -7.01 -7.28
C ILE A 92 -2.76 -7.31 -8.78
N ARG A 93 -1.90 -8.27 -9.14
CA ARG A 93 -1.70 -8.75 -10.52
C ARG A 93 -3.00 -9.35 -11.07
N GLN A 94 -3.21 -9.24 -12.38
CA GLN A 94 -4.44 -9.75 -13.01
C GLN A 94 -4.65 -11.25 -12.79
N ALA A 95 -3.60 -12.07 -12.92
CA ALA A 95 -3.68 -13.51 -12.67
C ALA A 95 -4.07 -13.83 -11.21
N ASP A 96 -3.54 -13.08 -10.24
CA ASP A 96 -3.86 -13.29 -8.83
C ASP A 96 -5.29 -12.80 -8.49
N ARG A 97 -5.77 -11.76 -9.18
CA ARG A 97 -7.18 -11.33 -9.10
C ARG A 97 -8.13 -12.42 -9.56
N GLU A 98 -7.77 -13.19 -10.58
CA GLU A 98 -8.58 -14.31 -11.07
C GLU A 98 -8.70 -15.41 -10.03
N VAL A 99 -7.58 -15.78 -9.39
CA VAL A 99 -7.55 -16.75 -8.29
C VAL A 99 -8.40 -16.25 -7.10
N LEU A 100 -8.27 -14.98 -6.73
CA LEU A 100 -9.07 -14.37 -5.65
C LEU A 100 -10.57 -14.33 -5.99
N SER A 101 -10.93 -13.93 -7.21
CA SER A 101 -12.32 -13.98 -7.68
C SER A 101 -12.89 -15.39 -7.61
N GLY A 102 -12.12 -16.41 -8.02
CA GLY A 102 -12.52 -17.81 -7.91
C GLY A 102 -12.78 -18.22 -6.45
N GLY A 103 -11.88 -17.87 -5.54
CA GLY A 103 -12.04 -18.21 -4.12
C GLY A 103 -13.16 -17.42 -3.42
N ILE A 104 -13.42 -16.18 -3.83
CA ILE A 104 -14.57 -15.38 -3.39
C ILE A 104 -15.88 -16.00 -3.88
N ASN A 105 -15.96 -16.39 -5.16
CA ASN A 105 -17.11 -17.09 -5.72
C ASN A 105 -17.39 -18.39 -4.97
N LEU A 106 -16.34 -19.18 -4.69
CA LEU A 106 -16.45 -20.40 -3.89
C LEU A 106 -17.00 -20.10 -2.48
N GLY A 107 -16.41 -19.12 -1.80
CA GLY A 107 -16.83 -18.73 -0.44
C GLY A 107 -18.29 -18.29 -0.37
N ILE A 108 -18.75 -17.51 -1.36
CA ILE A 108 -20.15 -17.08 -1.47
C ILE A 108 -21.10 -18.25 -1.73
N ARG A 109 -20.75 -19.17 -2.64
CA ARG A 109 -21.57 -20.35 -2.94
C ARG A 109 -21.66 -21.30 -1.74
N MET A 110 -20.61 -21.38 -0.92
CA MET A 110 -20.63 -22.15 0.31
C MET A 110 -21.46 -21.50 1.42
N LEU A 111 -21.52 -20.16 1.46
CA LEU A 111 -22.25 -19.41 2.50
C LEU A 111 -23.73 -19.23 2.20
N ILE A 112 -24.09 -19.08 0.93
CA ILE A 112 -25.43 -18.65 0.51
C ILE A 112 -26.11 -19.78 -0.26
N PRO A 113 -27.34 -20.16 0.10
CA PRO A 113 -28.10 -21.15 -0.66
C PRO A 113 -28.25 -20.77 -2.13
N ASP A 114 -28.06 -21.73 -3.04
CA ASP A 114 -28.16 -21.51 -4.50
C ASP A 114 -29.50 -20.92 -4.93
N SER A 115 -30.59 -21.23 -4.22
CA SER A 115 -31.92 -20.68 -4.47
C SER A 115 -31.98 -19.16 -4.31
N LEU A 116 -31.17 -18.60 -3.41
CA LEU A 116 -31.04 -17.15 -3.19
C LEU A 116 -29.96 -16.53 -4.07
N LEU A 117 -28.87 -17.27 -4.29
CA LEU A 117 -27.70 -16.76 -5.00
C LEU A 117 -27.90 -16.73 -6.54
N ALA A 118 -28.57 -17.73 -7.12
CA ALA A 118 -28.70 -17.85 -8.58
C ALA A 118 -29.43 -16.66 -9.26
N PRO A 119 -30.59 -16.17 -8.75
CA PRO A 119 -31.27 -15.01 -9.34
C PRO A 119 -30.43 -13.75 -9.34
N VAL A 120 -29.56 -13.64 -8.35
CA VAL A 120 -28.66 -12.52 -8.14
C VAL A 120 -27.44 -12.59 -9.05
N LEU A 121 -26.80 -13.76 -9.16
CA LEU A 121 -25.66 -13.95 -10.04
C LEU A 121 -26.05 -13.71 -11.49
N ALA A 122 -27.30 -14.03 -11.86
CA ALA A 122 -27.85 -13.73 -13.18
C ALA A 122 -27.90 -12.24 -13.53
N LYS A 123 -27.94 -11.34 -12.53
CA LYS A 123 -27.92 -9.87 -12.72
C LYS A 123 -26.50 -9.29 -12.82
N LEU A 124 -25.45 -10.02 -12.42
CA LEU A 124 -24.07 -9.53 -12.46
C LEU A 124 -23.56 -9.21 -13.88
N PRO A 125 -23.85 -10.00 -14.93
CA PRO A 125 -23.48 -9.64 -16.30
C PRO A 125 -24.06 -8.28 -16.72
N GLU A 126 -25.30 -7.98 -16.30
CA GLU A 126 -25.95 -6.71 -16.59
C GLU A 126 -25.19 -5.54 -15.96
N ILE A 127 -24.70 -5.68 -14.72
CA ILE A 127 -23.85 -4.67 -14.07
C ILE A 127 -22.57 -4.43 -14.87
N SER A 128 -21.93 -5.49 -15.39
CA SER A 128 -20.72 -5.34 -16.21
C SER A 128 -21.00 -4.53 -17.48
N VAL A 129 -22.09 -4.85 -18.18
CA VAL A 129 -22.52 -4.12 -19.38
C VAL A 129 -22.89 -2.67 -19.05
N MET A 130 -23.58 -2.40 -17.94
CA MET A 130 -23.90 -1.04 -17.50
C MET A 130 -22.65 -0.24 -17.16
N LYS A 131 -21.65 -0.84 -16.51
CA LYS A 131 -20.36 -0.20 -16.21
C LYS A 131 -19.61 0.20 -17.49
N GLU A 132 -19.62 -0.65 -18.51
CA GLU A 132 -19.04 -0.31 -19.81
C GLU A 132 -19.77 0.85 -20.51
N LYS A 133 -21.10 0.88 -20.43
CA LYS A 133 -21.91 2.00 -20.94
C LYS A 133 -21.64 3.29 -20.17
N LEU A 134 -21.42 3.20 -18.86
CA LEU A 134 -21.17 4.33 -17.97
C LEU A 134 -19.88 5.07 -18.34
N LEU A 135 -18.88 4.39 -18.92
CA LEU A 135 -17.65 5.03 -19.45
C LEU A 135 -17.90 5.98 -20.62
N LYS A 136 -19.03 5.82 -21.32
CA LYS A 136 -19.41 6.60 -22.51
C LYS A 136 -20.59 7.55 -22.26
N ALA A 137 -21.28 7.41 -21.12
CA ALA A 137 -22.46 8.18 -20.78
C ALA A 137 -22.10 9.62 -20.38
N GLN A 138 -22.99 10.56 -20.69
CA GLN A 138 -22.85 11.97 -20.30
C GLN A 138 -24.09 12.43 -19.51
N ASP A 139 -23.89 13.44 -18.65
CA ASP A 139 -24.93 14.14 -17.89
C ASP A 139 -25.93 13.21 -17.17
N HIS A 140 -27.21 13.31 -17.53
CA HIS A 140 -28.31 12.59 -16.88
C HIS A 140 -28.23 11.08 -17.10
N GLN A 141 -27.79 10.63 -18.28
CA GLN A 141 -27.63 9.21 -18.57
C GLN A 141 -26.61 8.55 -17.65
N TYR A 142 -25.55 9.27 -17.28
CA TYR A 142 -24.57 8.79 -16.32
C TYR A 142 -25.20 8.60 -14.93
N LEU A 143 -26.00 9.57 -14.47
CA LEU A 143 -26.67 9.51 -13.16
C LEU A 143 -27.69 8.37 -13.10
N ASP A 144 -28.45 8.16 -14.17
CA ASP A 144 -29.44 7.09 -14.26
C ASP A 144 -28.77 5.71 -14.23
N LEU A 145 -27.74 5.49 -15.05
CA LEU A 145 -26.96 4.24 -15.04
C LEU A 145 -26.30 3.98 -13.69
N LYS A 146 -25.73 5.02 -13.07
CA LYS A 146 -25.14 4.90 -11.74
C LYS A 146 -26.19 4.49 -10.70
N LYS A 147 -27.38 5.10 -10.75
CA LYS A 147 -28.49 4.78 -9.84
C LYS A 147 -28.97 3.34 -10.03
N GLU A 148 -29.08 2.86 -11.27
CA GLU A 148 -29.45 1.47 -11.59
C GLU A 148 -28.41 0.48 -11.05
N ILE A 149 -27.11 0.72 -11.34
CA ILE A 149 -26.01 -0.12 -10.83
C ILE A 149 -26.04 -0.17 -9.31
N SER A 150 -26.14 0.99 -8.64
CA SER A 150 -26.21 1.05 -7.18
C SER A 150 -27.46 0.36 -6.63
N GLY A 151 -28.58 0.39 -7.34
CA GLY A 151 -29.80 -0.34 -6.97
C GLY A 151 -29.60 -1.85 -6.97
N ILE A 152 -29.03 -2.40 -8.04
CA ILE A 152 -28.74 -3.85 -8.14
C ILE A 152 -27.70 -4.27 -7.10
N GLN A 153 -26.65 -3.45 -6.91
CA GLN A 153 -25.65 -3.70 -5.88
C GLN A 153 -26.27 -3.69 -4.47
N MET A 154 -27.17 -2.73 -4.18
CA MET A 154 -27.82 -2.66 -2.87
C MET A 154 -28.74 -3.86 -2.61
N GLU A 155 -29.50 -4.29 -3.62
CA GLU A 155 -30.32 -5.51 -3.55
C GLU A 155 -29.43 -6.73 -3.24
N PHE A 156 -28.31 -6.87 -3.95
CA PHE A 156 -27.33 -7.92 -3.71
C PHE A 156 -26.81 -7.90 -2.27
N MET A 157 -26.28 -6.75 -1.84
CA MET A 157 -25.68 -6.61 -0.52
C MET A 157 -26.70 -6.88 0.59
N THR A 158 -27.94 -6.45 0.42
CA THR A 158 -29.03 -6.71 1.37
C THR A 158 -29.34 -8.20 1.48
N LEU A 159 -29.37 -8.91 0.36
CA LEU A 159 -29.63 -10.36 0.35
C LEU A 159 -28.47 -11.16 0.97
N THR A 160 -27.22 -10.75 0.72
CA THR A 160 -26.05 -11.48 1.19
C THR A 160 -25.62 -11.14 2.62
N ALA A 161 -26.06 -10.01 3.17
CA ALA A 161 -25.67 -9.52 4.49
C ALA A 161 -25.89 -10.54 5.63
N PRO A 162 -27.03 -11.26 5.72
CA PRO A 162 -27.26 -12.23 6.80
C PRO A 162 -26.27 -13.40 6.81
N PHE A 163 -25.71 -13.75 5.65
CA PHE A 163 -24.79 -14.87 5.48
C PHE A 163 -23.32 -14.43 5.59
N THR A 164 -22.99 -13.31 4.97
CA THR A 164 -21.61 -12.79 4.90
C THR A 164 -21.21 -11.98 6.14
N GLY A 165 -22.18 -11.37 6.82
CA GLY A 165 -21.93 -10.40 7.88
C GLY A 165 -21.49 -9.02 7.38
N PHE A 166 -21.50 -8.76 6.07
CA PHE A 166 -21.13 -7.47 5.52
C PHE A 166 -22.30 -6.48 5.58
N THR A 167 -22.03 -5.26 6.03
CA THR A 167 -23.01 -4.20 6.08
C THR A 167 -23.32 -3.69 4.66
N PRO A 168 -24.59 -3.58 4.25
CA PRO A 168 -24.93 -2.97 2.97
C PRO A 168 -24.40 -1.54 2.85
N GLY A 169 -23.72 -1.24 1.74
CA GLY A 169 -23.01 0.03 1.54
C GLY A 169 -21.64 0.12 2.23
N GLY A 170 -21.21 -0.93 2.94
CA GLY A 170 -19.84 -1.06 3.43
C GLY A 170 -18.85 -1.39 2.30
N LEU A 171 -17.59 -1.03 2.51
CA LEU A 171 -16.53 -1.23 1.52
C LEU A 171 -16.35 -2.72 1.16
N GLU A 172 -16.47 -3.62 2.14
CA GLU A 172 -16.37 -5.06 1.93
C GLU A 172 -17.47 -5.58 0.99
N ALA A 173 -18.67 -5.04 1.14
CA ALA A 173 -19.82 -5.42 0.34
C ALA A 173 -19.66 -4.90 -1.10
N GLU A 174 -19.12 -3.69 -1.30
CA GLU A 174 -18.80 -3.16 -2.62
C GLU A 174 -17.68 -3.96 -3.32
N ILE A 175 -16.61 -4.29 -2.59
CA ILE A 175 -15.51 -5.12 -3.09
C ILE A 175 -16.05 -6.49 -3.51
N LEU A 176 -16.90 -7.09 -2.68
CA LEU A 176 -17.54 -8.36 -2.98
C LEU A 176 -18.27 -8.32 -4.33
N VAL A 177 -19.15 -7.34 -4.56
CA VAL A 177 -19.88 -7.28 -5.84
C VAL A 177 -18.94 -7.09 -7.03
N SER A 178 -17.86 -6.33 -6.83
CA SER A 178 -16.87 -6.08 -7.88
C SER A 178 -15.97 -7.28 -8.19
N ALA A 179 -15.75 -8.16 -7.20
CA ALA A 179 -14.83 -9.29 -7.31
C ALA A 179 -15.52 -10.56 -7.83
N LEU A 180 -16.86 -10.65 -7.71
CA LEU A 180 -17.63 -11.77 -8.23
C LEU A 180 -17.59 -11.80 -9.76
N LYS A 181 -17.51 -13.02 -10.30
CA LYS A 181 -17.54 -13.28 -11.74
C LYS A 181 -18.69 -14.22 -12.07
N PRO A 182 -19.62 -13.84 -12.95
CA PRO A 182 -20.82 -14.64 -13.25
C PRO A 182 -20.47 -15.98 -13.90
N ASP A 183 -19.45 -16.01 -14.74
CA ASP A 183 -19.08 -17.19 -15.53
C ASP A 183 -18.03 -18.08 -14.85
N SER A 184 -17.73 -17.83 -13.57
CA SER A 184 -16.78 -18.68 -12.86
C SER A 184 -17.37 -20.06 -12.56
N PRO A 185 -16.56 -21.13 -12.68
CA PRO A 185 -16.98 -22.45 -12.29
C PRO A 185 -17.41 -22.49 -10.82
N PRO A 186 -18.31 -23.40 -10.44
CA PRO A 186 -18.80 -23.51 -9.06
C PRO A 186 -17.69 -23.88 -8.07
N ASP A 187 -16.70 -24.62 -8.54
CA ASP A 187 -15.54 -25.06 -7.78
C ASP A 187 -14.25 -24.46 -8.36
N LEU A 188 -13.27 -24.27 -7.48
CA LEU A 188 -11.91 -23.93 -7.88
C LEU A 188 -11.24 -25.12 -8.58
N SER A 189 -10.48 -24.85 -9.62
CA SER A 189 -9.59 -25.86 -10.19
C SER A 189 -8.53 -26.30 -9.17
N ALA A 190 -8.00 -27.52 -9.30
CA ALA A 190 -6.94 -28.02 -8.42
C ALA A 190 -5.71 -27.08 -8.39
N LYS A 191 -5.42 -26.42 -9.50
CA LYS A 191 -4.36 -25.41 -9.60
C LYS A 191 -4.69 -24.18 -8.75
N GLU A 192 -5.89 -23.62 -8.88
CA GLU A 192 -6.30 -22.44 -8.11
C GLU A 192 -6.36 -22.72 -6.61
N LEU A 193 -6.78 -23.92 -6.21
CA LEU A 193 -6.77 -24.32 -4.80
C LEU A 193 -5.36 -24.28 -4.20
N LEU A 194 -4.35 -24.72 -4.95
CA LEU A 194 -2.96 -24.69 -4.52
C LEU A 194 -2.36 -23.27 -4.57
N THR A 195 -2.76 -22.46 -5.55
CA THR A 195 -2.25 -21.08 -5.73
C THR A 195 -2.88 -20.08 -4.76
N LEU A 196 -4.11 -20.30 -4.30
CA LEU A 196 -4.83 -19.34 -3.44
C LEU A 196 -4.07 -19.02 -2.13
N PRO A 197 -3.55 -20.00 -1.35
CA PRO A 197 -2.74 -19.69 -0.18
C PRO A 197 -1.46 -18.91 -0.49
N GLU A 198 -0.82 -19.18 -1.64
CA GLU A 198 0.39 -18.46 -2.07
C GLU A 198 0.06 -16.99 -2.38
N VAL A 199 -1.06 -16.74 -3.08
CA VAL A 199 -1.57 -15.39 -3.36
C VAL A 199 -1.89 -14.67 -2.06
N MET A 200 -2.61 -15.31 -1.14
CA MET A 200 -2.94 -14.72 0.16
C MET A 200 -1.67 -14.37 0.94
N LYS A 201 -0.70 -15.28 1.00
CA LYS A 201 0.59 -15.04 1.65
C LYS A 201 1.36 -13.89 1.02
N LEU A 202 1.37 -13.79 -0.31
CA LEU A 202 2.07 -12.72 -1.03
C LEU A 202 1.52 -11.33 -0.67
N TYR A 203 0.20 -11.16 -0.59
CA TYR A 203 -0.43 -9.85 -0.37
C TYR A 203 -0.72 -9.52 1.10
N LEU A 204 -0.65 -10.51 2.00
CA LEU A 204 -0.93 -10.35 3.43
C LEU A 204 0.32 -10.55 4.31
N THR A 205 1.51 -10.55 3.72
CA THR A 205 2.78 -10.54 4.45
C THR A 205 3.47 -9.21 4.19
N HIS A 206 3.81 -8.48 5.26
CA HIS A 206 4.52 -7.20 5.15
C HIS A 206 5.85 -7.25 5.84
N ASN A 207 6.74 -6.40 5.36
CA ASN A 207 8.00 -6.13 6.01
C ASN A 207 7.77 -5.13 7.15
N GLN A 208 7.97 -5.59 8.39
CA GLN A 208 7.84 -4.77 9.60
C GLN A 208 9.14 -4.81 10.41
N SER A 209 9.40 -3.75 11.17
CA SER A 209 10.54 -3.65 12.07
C SER A 209 10.20 -2.75 13.25
N PHE A 210 11.02 -2.79 14.30
CA PHE A 210 10.83 -1.86 15.41
C PHE A 210 10.88 -0.37 14.96
N LEU A 211 11.59 -0.05 13.87
CA LEU A 211 11.64 1.32 13.31
C LEU A 211 10.35 1.72 12.58
N THR A 212 9.61 0.75 12.03
CA THR A 212 8.32 1.00 11.41
C THR A 212 7.19 1.05 12.45
N ASP A 213 7.32 0.24 13.50
CA ASP A 213 6.25 0.02 14.48
C ASP A 213 6.30 1.00 15.65
N THR A 214 7.49 1.54 15.96
CA THR A 214 7.65 2.56 17.00
C THR A 214 6.90 3.83 16.61
N LYS A 215 6.00 4.30 17.47
CA LYS A 215 5.30 5.57 17.30
C LYS A 215 6.06 6.70 17.99
N PHE A 216 6.24 7.81 17.31
CA PHE A 216 6.80 9.04 17.84
C PHE A 216 5.84 10.19 17.53
N LEU A 217 5.44 10.95 18.56
CA LEU A 217 4.47 12.06 18.44
C LEU A 217 3.14 11.67 17.75
N GLY A 218 2.70 10.43 17.89
CA GLY A 218 1.42 9.94 17.36
C GLY A 218 1.50 9.31 15.96
N PHE A 219 2.66 9.25 15.32
CA PHE A 219 2.84 8.65 13.99
C PHE A 219 4.07 7.74 13.93
N PRO A 220 4.19 6.87 12.90
CA PRO A 220 5.34 5.97 12.77
C PRO A 220 6.70 6.70 12.74
N PHE A 221 7.68 6.20 13.49
CA PHE A 221 8.98 6.83 13.66
C PHE A 221 9.72 7.05 12.33
N HIS A 222 9.67 6.08 11.41
CA HIS A 222 10.30 6.23 10.11
C HIS A 222 9.77 7.43 9.30
N TYR A 223 8.49 7.78 9.41
CA TYR A 223 7.94 9.00 8.80
C TYR A 223 8.47 10.26 9.48
N PHE A 224 8.61 10.25 10.82
CA PHE A 224 9.25 11.36 11.54
C PHE A 224 10.69 11.55 11.07
N TYR A 225 11.43 10.45 11.00
CA TYR A 225 12.82 10.47 10.58
C TYR A 225 12.94 11.09 9.18
N SER A 226 12.18 10.57 8.21
CA SER A 226 12.32 10.98 6.82
C SER A 226 11.77 12.39 6.53
N ALA A 227 10.64 12.77 7.13
CA ALA A 227 9.96 14.01 6.80
C ALA A 227 10.42 15.21 7.64
N VAL A 228 10.73 14.99 8.92
CA VAL A 228 10.99 16.08 9.88
C VAL A 228 12.46 16.11 10.29
N PHE A 229 12.99 14.99 10.80
CA PHE A 229 14.35 14.95 11.30
C PHE A 229 15.38 15.26 10.21
N LEU A 230 15.26 14.66 9.02
CA LEU A 230 16.18 14.95 7.91
C LEU A 230 16.14 16.41 7.46
N LEU A 231 14.97 17.07 7.55
CA LEU A 231 14.82 18.50 7.24
C LEU A 231 15.52 19.36 8.29
N ILE A 232 15.29 19.09 9.57
CA ILE A 232 15.97 19.78 10.68
C ILE A 232 17.48 19.59 10.59
N LEU A 233 17.93 18.36 10.31
CA LEU A 233 19.34 18.04 10.11
C LEU A 233 19.92 18.85 8.95
N PHE A 234 19.21 18.96 7.83
CA PHE A 234 19.64 19.74 6.67
C PHE A 234 19.79 21.23 7.02
N VAL A 235 18.80 21.85 7.65
CA VAL A 235 18.87 23.25 8.09
C VAL A 235 20.00 23.46 9.10
N GLY A 236 20.14 22.54 10.07
CA GLY A 236 21.23 22.56 11.05
C GLY A 236 22.61 22.45 10.41
N MET A 237 22.74 21.64 9.36
CA MET A 237 23.96 21.58 8.55
C MET A 237 24.22 22.91 7.84
N CYS A 238 23.23 23.51 7.17
CA CYS A 238 23.41 24.83 6.54
C CYS A 238 23.88 25.91 7.54
N LEU A 239 23.30 25.92 8.75
CA LEU A 239 23.72 26.82 9.82
C LEU A 239 25.16 26.53 10.27
N LEU A 240 25.49 25.27 10.52
CA LEU A 240 26.84 24.85 10.91
C LEU A 240 27.89 25.20 9.84
N TYR A 241 27.52 25.07 8.56
CA TYR A 241 28.35 25.46 7.43
C TYR A 241 28.67 26.96 7.50
N ASN A 242 27.65 27.81 7.60
CA ASN A 242 27.82 29.26 7.67
C ASN A 242 28.69 29.66 8.87
N LEU A 243 28.41 29.12 10.06
CA LEU A 243 29.22 29.41 11.25
C LEU A 243 30.68 28.98 11.11
N ARG A 244 30.94 27.82 10.47
CA ARG A 244 32.31 27.34 10.24
C ARG A 244 33.01 28.14 9.14
N LEU A 245 32.28 28.57 8.12
CA LEU A 245 32.80 29.43 7.06
C LEU A 245 33.22 30.78 7.64
N ASP A 246 32.33 31.46 8.37
CA ASP A 246 32.61 32.75 9.00
C ASP A 246 33.81 32.69 9.94
N ARG A 247 33.88 31.66 10.79
CA ARG A 247 35.04 31.45 11.67
C ARG A 247 36.35 31.31 10.88
N ARG A 248 36.33 30.60 9.75
CA ARG A 248 37.52 30.44 8.90
C ARG A 248 37.90 31.74 8.20
N MET A 249 36.92 32.49 7.68
CA MET A 249 37.16 33.78 7.03
C MET A 249 37.78 34.79 7.99
N LYS A 250 37.34 34.81 9.26
CA LYS A 250 37.92 35.64 10.32
C LYS A 250 39.35 35.22 10.69
N ILE A 251 39.62 33.91 10.82
CA ILE A 251 40.97 33.40 11.13
C ILE A 251 41.97 33.72 10.01
N GLU A 252 41.53 33.63 8.75
CA GLU A 252 42.39 33.84 7.59
C GLU A 252 42.50 35.33 7.18
N ASN A 253 41.92 36.27 7.96
CA ASN A 253 41.87 37.72 7.69
C ASN A 253 41.30 38.06 6.30
N ILE A 254 40.34 37.27 5.82
CA ILE A 254 39.72 37.45 4.50
C ILE A 254 38.43 38.29 4.61
N ALA A 255 37.87 38.44 5.81
CA ALA A 255 36.70 39.28 6.08
C ALA A 255 36.96 40.15 7.33
N GLU A 256 36.75 41.47 7.21
CA GLU A 256 36.46 42.37 8.35
C GLU A 256 35.01 42.15 8.81
#